data_AF-A0AAV6V2J6-F1
#
_entry.id   AF-A0AAV6V2J6-F1
#
_cell.length_a   1.000
_cell.length_b   1.000
_cell.length_c   1.000
_cell.angle_alpha   90.00
_cell.angle_beta   90.00
_cell.angle_gamma   90.00
#
_symmetry.space_group_name_H-M   'P 1'
#
loop_
_entity.id
_entity.type
_entity.pdbx_description
1 polymer ?
#
loop_
_entity_poly.entity_id
_entity_poly.type
_entity_poly.pdbx_seq_one_letter_code
_entity_poly.pdbx_strand_id
1 'polypeptide(L)'
;MMVRLLEPASLGRVGAEACRRYLRAAGASHMVQFVKIVKRSGQTLGLYIREGDLMTQSDGVFISKIALESAVYSSGLLKVEDEILAVNLVDVRHVNLDDVVIMMSIPCRLVLTIWS
;
A
#
# COMPACT_ATOMS: atom_id res chain seq x y z
N MET A 1 1.75 16.02 4.98
CA MET A 1 1.64 14.76 4.23
C MET A 1 0.52 14.90 3.21
N MET A 2 0.69 14.33 2.04
CA MET A 2 -0.30 14.31 0.96
C MET A 2 -0.55 12.86 0.55
N VAL A 3 -1.81 12.49 0.40
CA VAL A 3 -2.24 11.15 -0.01
C VAL A 3 -3.19 11.32 -1.19
N ARG A 4 -2.95 10.61 -2.30
CA ARG A 4 -3.81 10.66 -3.49
C ARG A 4 -3.76 9.37 -4.28
N LEU A 5 -4.80 9.14 -5.07
CA LEU A 5 -4.76 8.13 -6.14
C LEU A 5 -3.68 8.49 -7.15
N LEU A 6 -3.08 7.45 -7.72
CA LEU A 6 -2.05 7.54 -8.73
C LEU A 6 -2.48 6.74 -9.94
N GLU A 7 -2.47 7.36 -11.11
CA GLU A 7 -2.64 6.63 -12.35
C GLU A 7 -1.38 5.79 -12.63
N PRO A 8 -1.49 4.46 -12.80
CA PRO A 8 -0.33 3.59 -12.96
C PRO A 8 0.48 3.91 -14.23
N ALA A 9 -0.17 4.45 -15.26
CA ALA A 9 0.48 4.91 -16.49
C ALA A 9 1.51 6.03 -16.23
N SER A 10 1.31 6.83 -15.17
CA SER A 10 2.24 7.90 -14.80
C SER A 10 3.59 7.42 -14.25
N LEU A 11 3.70 6.12 -13.93
CA LEU A 11 4.93 5.45 -13.48
C LEU A 11 5.76 4.87 -14.64
N GLY A 12 5.40 5.18 -15.88
CA GLY A 12 6.09 4.69 -17.08
C GLY A 12 5.88 3.19 -17.32
N ARG A 13 6.79 2.59 -18.11
CA ARG A 13 6.65 1.19 -18.56
C ARG A 13 6.58 0.20 -17.40
N VAL A 14 7.44 0.38 -16.39
CA VAL A 14 7.53 -0.51 -15.22
C VAL A 14 6.23 -0.49 -14.42
N GLY A 15 5.68 0.70 -14.15
CA GLY A 15 4.41 0.81 -13.45
C GLY A 15 3.22 0.27 -14.24
N ALA A 16 3.20 0.46 -15.56
CA ALA A 16 2.18 -0.13 -16.42
C ALA A 16 2.23 -1.67 -16.41
N GLU A 17 3.42 -2.25 -16.36
CA GLU A 17 3.59 -3.70 -16.27
C GLU A 17 3.19 -4.27 -14.90
N ALA A 18 3.64 -3.63 -13.82
CA ALA A 18 3.22 -3.98 -12.46
C ALA A 18 1.69 -3.89 -12.31
N CYS A 19 1.09 -2.82 -12.81
CA CYS A 19 -0.36 -2.64 -12.83
C CYS A 19 -1.09 -3.75 -13.58
N ARG A 20 -0.64 -4.10 -14.80
CA ARG A 20 -1.22 -5.23 -15.54
C ARG A 20 -1.12 -6.54 -14.76
N ARG A 21 -0.02 -6.78 -14.04
CA ARG A 21 0.15 -7.98 -13.22
C ARG A 21 -0.87 -8.03 -12.09
N TYR A 22 -1.02 -6.96 -11.33
CA TYR A 22 -1.95 -6.93 -10.19
C TYR A 22 -3.41 -6.86 -10.63
N LEU A 23 -3.76 -6.10 -11.66
CA LEU A 23 -5.13 -6.06 -12.21
C LEU A 23 -5.57 -7.39 -12.82
N ARG A 24 -4.65 -8.17 -13.40
CA ARG A 24 -4.98 -9.52 -13.88
C ARG A 24 -5.23 -10.52 -12.75
N ALA A 25 -4.58 -10.32 -11.61
CA ALA A 25 -4.78 -11.13 -10.42
C ALA A 25 -6.08 -10.76 -9.69
N ALA A 26 -6.49 -9.49 -9.79
CA ALA A 26 -7.77 -9.01 -9.26
C ALA A 26 -8.94 -9.65 -10.03
N GLY A 27 -9.70 -10.50 -9.35
CA GLY A 27 -10.96 -11.02 -9.86
C GLY A 27 -12.08 -9.96 -9.85
N ALA A 28 -13.30 -10.35 -10.24
CA ALA A 28 -14.43 -9.44 -10.33
C ALA A 28 -14.87 -8.79 -9.00
N SER A 29 -14.46 -9.35 -7.86
CA SER A 29 -14.91 -8.92 -6.53
C SER A 29 -14.00 -7.91 -5.85
N HIS A 30 -12.82 -7.64 -6.40
CA HIS A 30 -11.84 -6.82 -5.71
C HIS A 30 -11.17 -5.80 -6.61
N MET A 31 -10.77 -4.68 -6.03
CA MET A 31 -10.18 -3.56 -6.75
C MET A 31 -8.74 -3.31 -6.34
N VAL A 32 -7.85 -3.26 -7.32
CA VAL A 32 -6.46 -2.85 -7.11
C VAL A 32 -6.32 -1.34 -7.33
N GLN A 33 -5.76 -0.65 -6.34
CA GLN A 33 -5.52 0.79 -6.40
C GLN A 33 -4.04 1.11 -6.18
N PHE A 34 -3.60 2.22 -6.78
CA PHE A 34 -2.26 2.77 -6.58
C PHE A 34 -2.40 4.06 -5.80
N VAL A 35 -1.86 4.10 -4.59
CA VAL A 35 -1.94 5.24 -3.68
C VAL A 35 -0.57 5.86 -3.53
N LYS A 36 -0.44 7.12 -3.94
CA LYS A 36 0.79 7.90 -3.75
C LYS A 36 0.70 8.66 -2.43
N ILE A 37 1.73 8.49 -1.61
CA ILE A 37 1.92 9.23 -0.37
C ILE A 37 3.19 10.06 -0.46
N VAL A 38 3.09 11.34 -0.10
CA VAL A 38 4.25 12.24 0.04
C VAL A 38 4.28 12.77 1.46
N LYS A 39 5.36 12.50 2.18
CA LYS A 39 5.56 12.87 3.59
C LYS A 39 6.84 13.68 3.78
N ARG A 40 6.92 14.42 4.89
CA ARG A 40 8.18 15.08 5.30
C ARG A 40 9.16 14.03 5.85
N SER A 41 10.44 14.35 5.86
CA SER A 41 11.44 13.53 6.56
C SER A 41 11.04 13.41 8.05
N GLY A 42 11.14 12.20 8.61
CA GLY A 42 10.72 11.91 9.99
C GLY A 42 9.21 11.93 10.26
N GLN A 43 8.36 12.31 9.29
CA GLN A 43 6.91 12.25 9.44
C GLN A 43 6.42 10.80 9.37
N THR A 44 5.62 10.39 10.37
CA THR A 44 4.93 9.10 10.39
C THR A 44 3.74 9.09 9.44
N LEU A 45 3.37 7.90 8.96
CA LEU A 45 2.21 7.71 8.09
C LEU A 45 0.88 7.72 8.85
N GLY A 46 0.88 7.39 10.14
CA GLY A 46 -0.35 7.09 10.88
C GLY A 46 -1.04 5.80 10.40
N LEU A 47 -0.27 4.90 9.80
CA LEU A 47 -0.72 3.60 9.29
C LEU A 47 -0.07 2.49 10.11
N TYR A 48 -0.86 1.52 10.54
CA TYR A 48 -0.38 0.33 11.25
C TYR A 48 -0.60 -0.88 10.35
N ILE A 49 0.42 -1.72 10.24
CA ILE A 49 0.41 -2.91 9.39
C ILE A 49 0.66 -4.15 10.23
N ARG A 50 0.25 -5.31 9.72
CA ARG A 50 0.46 -6.63 10.31
C ARG A 50 0.75 -7.65 9.21
N GLU A 51 1.38 -8.75 9.60
CA GLU A 51 1.57 -9.92 8.75
C GLU A 51 0.38 -10.87 8.91
N GLY A 52 -0.07 -11.46 7.80
CA GLY A 52 -1.22 -12.37 7.74
C GLY A 52 -2.57 -11.70 7.95
N ASP A 53 -3.66 -12.37 7.55
CA ASP A 53 -5.05 -11.94 7.73
C ASP A 53 -5.62 -12.43 9.10
N LEU A 54 -6.88 -12.12 9.40
CA LEU A 54 -7.53 -12.55 10.66
C LEU A 54 -8.20 -13.94 10.56
N MET A 55 -8.21 -14.59 9.39
CA MET A 55 -9.03 -15.78 9.15
C MET A 55 -8.28 -17.00 8.61
N THR A 56 -7.41 -16.85 7.61
CA THR A 56 -6.87 -17.98 6.84
C THR A 56 -5.48 -17.80 6.21
N GLN A 57 -5.01 -16.58 5.93
CA GLN A 57 -3.72 -16.35 5.27
C GLN A 57 -2.63 -15.98 6.28
N SER A 58 -1.61 -16.82 6.40
CA SER A 58 -0.42 -16.53 7.22
C SER A 58 0.52 -15.51 6.60
N ASP A 59 0.41 -15.31 5.29
CA ASP A 59 1.32 -14.48 4.49
C ASP A 59 0.59 -13.23 3.99
N GLY A 60 1.35 -12.20 3.65
CA GLY A 60 0.83 -10.92 3.18
C GLY A 60 0.90 -9.83 4.24
N VAL A 61 0.74 -8.58 3.80
CA VAL A 61 0.85 -7.39 4.64
C VAL A 61 -0.47 -6.65 4.62
N PHE A 62 -1.11 -6.50 5.77
CA PHE A 62 -2.45 -5.94 5.89
C PHE A 62 -2.47 -4.69 6.75
N ILE A 63 -3.35 -3.76 6.43
CA ILE A 63 -3.59 -2.58 7.26
C ILE A 63 -4.43 -2.98 8.47
N SER A 64 -3.83 -2.95 9.65
CA SER A 64 -4.49 -3.35 10.90
C SER A 64 -5.22 -2.19 11.58
N LYS A 65 -4.72 -0.96 11.40
CA LYS A 65 -5.30 0.24 11.99
C LYS A 65 -4.86 1.49 11.22
N ILE A 66 -5.71 2.51 11.25
CA ILE A 66 -5.39 3.85 10.76
C ILE A 66 -5.58 4.84 11.91
N ALA A 67 -4.58 5.68 12.16
CA ALA A 67 -4.66 6.73 13.17
C ALA A 67 -5.73 7.75 12.76
N LEU A 68 -6.67 8.02 13.66
CA LEU A 68 -7.69 9.05 13.48
C LEU A 68 -7.04 10.40 13.19
N GLU A 69 -7.70 11.21 12.36
CA GLU A 69 -7.25 12.55 11.96
C GLU A 69 -5.90 12.59 11.22
N SER A 70 -5.27 11.45 10.95
CA SER A 70 -4.10 11.39 10.07
C SER A 70 -4.48 11.73 8.62
N ALA A 71 -3.53 12.22 7.84
CA ALA A 71 -3.81 12.50 6.42
C ALA A 71 -4.16 11.22 5.62
N VAL A 72 -3.74 10.04 6.10
CA VAL A 72 -4.20 8.76 5.57
C VAL A 72 -5.68 8.55 5.87
N TYR A 73 -6.10 8.69 7.13
CA TYR A 73 -7.50 8.59 7.53
C TYR A 73 -8.40 9.56 6.76
N SER A 74 -8.03 10.85 6.73
CA SER A 74 -8.80 11.89 6.04
C SER A 74 -8.91 11.68 4.53
N SER A 75 -7.98 10.94 3.91
CA SER A 75 -8.04 10.66 2.47
C SER A 75 -9.12 9.65 2.10
N GLY A 76 -9.47 8.73 3.01
CA GLY A 76 -10.39 7.62 2.74
C GLY A 76 -9.90 6.63 1.66
N LEU A 77 -8.65 6.75 1.21
CA LEU A 77 -8.08 5.92 0.13
C LEU A 77 -7.47 4.61 0.61
N LEU A 78 -7.22 4.50 1.92
CA LEU A 78 -6.75 3.28 2.57
C LEU A 78 -7.75 2.94 3.67
N LYS A 79 -8.03 1.64 3.85
CA LYS A 79 -8.96 1.12 4.84
C LYS A 79 -8.29 0.02 5.66
N VAL A 80 -8.86 -0.24 6.83
CA VAL A 80 -8.48 -1.41 7.63
C VAL A 80 -8.88 -2.66 6.85
N GLU A 81 -8.06 -3.70 6.92
CA GLU A 81 -8.13 -4.95 6.15
C GLU A 81 -7.70 -4.87 4.67
N ASP A 82 -7.36 -3.69 4.16
CA ASP A 82 -6.71 -3.60 2.84
C ASP A 82 -5.35 -4.34 2.86
N GLU A 83 -5.06 -5.10 1.80
CA GLU A 83 -3.76 -5.76 1.61
C GLU A 83 -2.81 -4.85 0.84
N ILE A 84 -1.58 -4.69 1.34
CA ILE A 84 -0.48 -4.00 0.68
C ILE A 84 0.28 -5.02 -0.18
N LEU A 85 0.02 -5.01 -1.48
CA LEU A 85 0.67 -5.93 -2.42
C LEU A 85 2.10 -5.51 -2.73
N ALA A 86 2.34 -4.20 -2.84
CA ALA A 86 3.64 -3.66 -3.20
C ALA A 86 3.91 -2.27 -2.62
N VAL A 87 5.19 -2.03 -2.32
CA VAL A 87 5.73 -0.72 -1.92
C VAL A 87 6.71 -0.26 -3.00
N ASN A 88 6.45 0.90 -3.59
CA ASN A 88 7.24 1.44 -4.71
C ASN A 88 7.43 0.43 -5.86
N LEU A 89 6.37 -0.31 -6.19
CA LEU A 89 6.35 -1.37 -7.21
C LEU A 89 7.16 -2.64 -6.87
N VAL A 90 7.72 -2.74 -5.67
CA VAL A 90 8.34 -3.96 -5.15
C VAL A 90 7.27 -4.76 -4.41
N ASP A 91 7.05 -6.01 -4.82
CA ASP A 91 6.10 -6.92 -4.18
C ASP A 91 6.54 -7.22 -2.74
N VAL A 92 5.64 -7.08 -1.78
CA VAL A 92 5.96 -7.23 -0.34
C VAL A 92 5.24 -8.39 0.33
N ARG A 93 4.46 -9.19 -0.41
CA ARG A 93 3.58 -10.22 0.20
C ARG A 93 4.32 -11.35 0.90
N HIS A 94 5.58 -11.56 0.55
CA HIS A 94 6.47 -12.56 1.15
C HIS A 94 7.75 -11.92 1.73
N VAL A 95 7.70 -10.62 2.00
CA VAL A 95 8.80 -9.87 2.62
C VAL A 95 8.52 -9.77 4.11
N ASN A 96 9.56 -9.91 4.94
CA ASN A 96 9.43 -9.78 6.39
C ASN A 96 8.85 -8.40 6.75
N LEU A 97 7.91 -8.36 7.69
CA LEU A 97 7.24 -7.13 8.12
C LEU A 97 8.21 -6.01 8.50
N ASP A 98 9.34 -6.32 9.14
CA ASP A 98 10.34 -5.33 9.54
C ASP A 98 10.96 -4.62 8.33
N ASP A 99 11.27 -5.37 7.28
CA ASP A 99 11.79 -4.82 6.03
C ASP A 99 10.73 -3.95 5.33
N VAL A 100 9.47 -4.38 5.35
CA VAL A 100 8.36 -3.59 4.78
C VAL A 100 8.18 -2.28 5.53
N VAL A 101 8.27 -2.29 6.87
CA VAL A 101 8.25 -1.07 7.69
C VAL A 101 9.37 -0.12 7.29
N ILE A 102 10.58 -0.62 7.04
CA ILE A 102 11.72 0.18 6.56
C ILE A 102 11.43 0.76 5.16
N MET A 103 10.94 -0.06 4.23
CA MET A 103 10.58 0.35 2.87
C MET A 103 9.51 1.44 2.85
N MET A 104 8.60 1.44 3.83
CA MET A 104 7.56 2.47 3.98
C MET A 104 8.03 3.70 4.78
N SER A 105 8.99 3.54 5.70
CA SER A 105 9.38 4.60 6.63
C SER A 105 10.45 5.54 6.07
N ILE A 106 11.42 5.03 5.31
CA ILE A 106 12.54 5.83 4.80
C ILE A 106 12.12 6.77 3.66
N PRO A 107 11.43 6.32 2.59
CA PRO A 107 11.16 7.18 1.45
C PRO A 107 10.17 8.30 1.78
N CYS A 108 10.47 9.53 1.34
CA CYS A 108 9.52 10.65 1.45
C CYS A 108 8.42 10.61 0.38
N ARG A 109 8.61 9.81 -0.68
CA ARG A 109 7.63 9.53 -1.74
C ARG A 109 7.42 8.03 -1.80
N LEU A 110 6.18 7.62 -1.60
CA LEU A 110 5.77 6.23 -1.56
C LEU A 110 4.64 6.01 -2.56
N VAL A 111 4.65 4.86 -3.20
CA VAL A 111 3.52 4.35 -3.97
C VAL A 111 3.15 3.01 -3.38
N LEU A 112 1.96 2.90 -2.82
CA LEU A 112 1.41 1.64 -2.34
C LEU A 112 0.48 1.07 -3.40
N THR A 113 0.62 -0.23 -3.68
CA THR A 113 -0.36 -0.99 -4.45
C THR A 113 -1.24 -1.72 -3.46
N ILE A 114 -2.53 -1.43 -3.49
CA ILE A 114 -3.49 -1.83 -2.48
C ILE A 114 -4.55 -2.72 -3.11
N TRP A 115 -4.89 -3.80 -2.42
CA TRP A 115 -6.04 -4.64 -2.73
C TRP A 115 -7.14 -4.34 -1.71
N SER A 116 -8.28 -3.84 -2.18
CA SER A 116 -9.51 -3.57 -1.40
C SER A 116 -10.65 -4.46 -1.88
#